data_AF-A0A1N7LY62-F1
#
_entry.id   AF-A0A1N7LY62-F1
#
_cell.length_a   1.000
_cell.length_b   1.000
_cell.length_c   1.000
_cell.angle_alpha   90.00
_cell.angle_beta   90.00
_cell.angle_gamma   90.00
#
_symmetry.space_group_name_H-M   'P 1'
#
loop_
_entity.id
_entity.type
_entity.pdbx_description
1 polymer ?
#
loop_
_entity_poly.entity_id
_entity_poly.type
_entity_poly.pdbx_seq_one_letter_code
_entity_poly.pdbx_strand_id
1 'polypeptide(L)'
;MKRGPYTACWESVLAEADTPHLRAATRLAMAGAVRARARDGGGFRAVVERSGTRRAFDVWVPQLADYAGHARQVAHWLAMRPDWLAAHYAGEWDESFLAFLAAHQVEVVPTRESIVRLRALSTCTCEETDPLCPHVLALLLQLIWEAEARPLAAFQLVGIEEAHLLDLVQQETASLARAARGSWEDGAPSSGGAREAEHVALDVEGQMGAWRPEEWSKDGGVRPLGRIRPVMHTEIRP
;
A
#
# COMPACT_ATOMS: atom_id res chain seq x y z
N MET A 1 14.25 18.56 3.55
CA MET A 1 14.23 17.08 3.48
C MET A 1 14.13 16.72 2.01
N LYS A 2 15.09 15.96 1.47
CA LYS A 2 14.95 15.42 0.11
C LYS A 2 13.73 14.49 0.14
N ARG A 3 12.73 14.73 -0.71
CA ARG A 3 11.57 13.83 -0.81
C ARG A 3 12.11 12.48 -1.27
N GLY A 4 11.76 11.43 -0.54
CA GLY A 4 12.11 10.08 -0.95
C GLY A 4 11.23 9.61 -2.11
N PRO A 5 11.60 8.49 -2.74
CA PRO A 5 10.94 8.01 -3.96
C PRO A 5 9.45 7.72 -3.77
N TYR A 6 9.02 7.22 -2.61
CA TYR A 6 7.60 6.92 -2.38
C TYR A 6 6.77 8.18 -2.20
N THR A 7 7.28 9.17 -1.46
CA THR A 7 6.66 10.49 -1.28
C THR A 7 6.48 11.19 -2.64
N ALA A 8 7.41 10.99 -3.58
CA ALA A 8 7.29 11.55 -4.93
C ALA A 8 6.06 11.02 -5.68
N CYS A 9 5.66 9.76 -5.45
CA CYS A 9 4.46 9.19 -6.03
C CYS A 9 3.16 9.90 -5.57
N TRP A 10 3.19 10.57 -4.42
CA TRP A 10 2.05 11.29 -3.85
C TRP A 10 1.94 12.75 -4.32
N GLU A 11 2.87 13.25 -5.12
CA GLU A 11 2.90 14.67 -5.49
C GLU A 11 1.64 15.12 -6.24
N SER A 12 1.07 14.27 -7.10
CA SER A 12 -0.18 14.54 -7.79
C SER A 12 -1.35 14.72 -6.81
N VAL A 13 -1.44 13.87 -5.78
CA VAL A 13 -2.46 13.96 -4.72
C VAL A 13 -2.28 15.24 -3.90
N LEU A 14 -1.04 15.53 -3.51
CA LEU A 14 -0.73 16.67 -2.66
C LEU A 14 -0.87 18.01 -3.40
N ALA A 15 -0.72 18.01 -4.72
CA ALA A 15 -0.92 19.20 -5.57
C ALA A 15 -2.40 19.61 -5.70
N GLU A 16 -3.34 18.69 -5.46
CA GLU A 16 -4.79 18.95 -5.48
C GLU A 16 -5.29 19.64 -4.20
N ALA A 17 -4.46 19.69 -3.16
CA ALA A 17 -4.75 20.37 -1.91
C ALA A 17 -4.35 21.85 -1.99
N ASP A 18 -5.14 22.70 -1.34
CA ASP A 18 -4.79 24.11 -1.21
C ASP A 18 -3.42 24.26 -0.53
N THR A 19 -2.55 25.07 -1.12
CA THR A 19 -1.21 25.36 -0.57
C THR A 19 -1.21 25.75 0.91
N PRO A 20 -2.11 26.63 1.42
CA PRO A 20 -2.19 26.90 2.86
C PRO A 20 -2.56 25.66 3.68
N HIS A 21 -3.43 24.77 3.17
CA HIS A 21 -3.79 23.53 3.85
C HIS A 21 -2.58 22.59 3.96
N LEU A 22 -1.86 22.39 2.85
CA LEU A 22 -0.68 21.53 2.85
C LEU A 22 0.42 22.04 3.80
N ARG A 23 0.64 23.35 3.86
CA ARG A 23 1.59 23.96 4.82
C ARG A 23 1.16 23.73 6.26
N ALA A 24 -0.13 23.89 6.57
CA ALA A 24 -0.65 23.67 7.91
C ALA A 24 -0.58 22.19 8.31
N ALA A 25 -0.96 21.29 7.40
CA ALA A 25 -0.87 19.84 7.57
C ALA A 25 0.57 19.39 7.85
N THR A 26 1.54 19.91 7.09
CA THR A 26 2.96 19.60 7.27
C THR A 26 3.43 20.00 8.68
N ARG A 27 3.06 21.19 9.16
CA ARG A 27 3.40 21.62 10.53
C ARG A 27 2.76 20.72 11.59
N LEU A 28 1.49 20.35 11.42
CA LEU A 28 0.79 19.44 12.34
C LEU A 28 1.49 18.07 12.39
N ALA A 29 1.75 17.47 11.23
CA ALA A 29 2.42 16.18 11.14
C ALA A 29 3.83 16.21 11.75
N MET A 30 4.64 17.24 11.43
CA MET A 30 5.99 17.40 12.00
C MET A 30 5.97 17.63 13.53
N ALA A 31 4.92 18.27 14.05
CA ALA A 31 4.75 18.48 15.49
C ALA A 31 4.26 17.21 16.22
N GLY A 32 4.01 16.11 15.51
CA GLY A 32 3.43 14.89 16.08
C GLY A 32 1.99 15.08 16.56
N ALA A 33 1.23 15.96 15.91
CA ALA A 33 -0.16 16.28 16.27
C ALA A 33 -1.14 15.11 16.08
N VAL A 34 -0.79 14.14 15.23
CA VAL A 34 -1.66 13.00 14.92
C VAL A 34 -1.48 11.91 15.98
N ARG A 35 -2.56 11.61 16.69
CA ARG A 35 -2.65 10.72 17.86
C ARG A 35 -3.70 9.63 17.63
N ALA A 36 -3.66 8.60 18.48
CA ALA A 36 -4.68 7.54 18.56
C ALA A 36 -5.04 6.93 17.19
N ARG A 37 -4.03 6.78 16.31
CA ARG A 37 -4.24 6.24 14.98
C ARG A 37 -4.55 4.76 15.07
N ALA A 38 -5.66 4.35 14.49
CA ALA A 38 -6.08 2.97 14.40
C ALA A 38 -6.70 2.70 13.04
N ARG A 39 -6.62 1.44 12.61
CA ARG A 39 -7.39 0.97 11.47
C ARG A 39 -8.85 0.86 11.88
N ASP A 40 -9.75 1.33 11.02
CA ASP A 40 -11.19 1.38 11.26
C ASP A 40 -11.93 0.96 9.99
N GLY A 41 -12.27 -0.33 9.90
CA GLY A 41 -12.88 -0.93 8.73
C GLY A 41 -12.04 -0.72 7.47
N GLY A 42 -12.63 -0.07 6.46
CA GLY A 42 -11.98 0.25 5.19
C GLY A 42 -11.16 1.54 5.21
N GLY A 43 -10.52 1.89 6.32
CA GLY A 43 -9.73 3.12 6.43
C GLY A 43 -8.98 3.27 7.75
N PHE A 44 -8.56 4.51 8.00
CA PHE A 44 -7.77 4.92 9.16
C PHE A 44 -8.49 6.01 9.91
N ARG A 45 -8.66 5.82 11.22
CA ARG A 45 -9.13 6.85 12.14
C ARG A 45 -7.96 7.38 12.95
N ALA A 46 -7.92 8.68 13.17
CA ALA A 46 -6.98 9.30 14.09
C ALA A 46 -7.60 10.54 14.76
N VAL A 47 -6.93 11.01 15.80
CA VAL A 47 -7.23 12.28 16.46
C VAL A 47 -6.10 13.26 16.15
N VAL A 48 -6.40 14.42 15.59
CA VAL A 48 -5.39 15.45 15.31
C VAL A 48 -5.53 16.60 16.30
N GLU A 49 -4.49 16.82 17.11
CA GLU A 49 -4.47 17.84 18.16
C GLU A 49 -3.80 19.12 17.66
N ARG A 50 -4.46 20.27 17.81
CA ARG A 50 -3.84 21.56 17.46
C ARG A 50 -3.09 22.12 18.67
N SER A 51 -1.78 22.27 18.53
CA SER A 51 -0.90 22.84 19.57
C SER A 51 -1.44 24.13 20.17
N GLY A 52 -1.52 24.21 21.50
CA GLY A 52 -1.92 25.41 22.23
C GLY A 52 -3.44 25.62 22.38
N THR A 53 -4.27 24.79 21.76
CA THR A 53 -5.72 24.78 21.96
C THR A 53 -6.14 23.40 22.49
N ARG A 54 -7.07 23.31 23.44
CA ARG A 54 -7.66 22.01 23.85
C ARG A 54 -8.58 21.41 22.77
N ARG A 55 -8.37 21.74 21.50
CA ARG A 55 -9.18 21.28 20.37
C ARG A 55 -8.49 20.09 19.73
N ALA A 56 -9.24 19.00 19.64
CA ALA A 56 -8.89 17.77 18.96
C ALA A 56 -9.92 17.51 17.87
N PHE A 57 -9.48 17.00 16.73
CA PHE A 57 -10.34 16.71 15.59
C PHE A 57 -10.28 15.22 15.30
N ASP A 58 -11.45 14.59 15.21
CA ASP A 58 -11.55 13.21 14.75
C ASP A 58 -11.47 13.22 13.23
N VAL A 59 -10.55 12.43 12.71
CA VAL A 59 -10.24 12.36 11.29
C VAL A 59 -10.38 10.92 10.85
N TRP A 60 -11.02 10.70 9.70
CA TRP A 60 -11.06 9.41 9.04
C TRP A 60 -10.65 9.55 7.58
N VAL A 61 -9.75 8.67 7.13
CA VAL A 61 -9.24 8.60 5.75
C VAL A 61 -9.49 7.20 5.21
N PRO A 62 -10.10 7.04 4.02
CA PRO A 62 -10.32 5.72 3.43
C PRO A 62 -9.00 5.04 3.06
N GLN A 63 -9.00 3.71 3.06
CA GLN A 63 -7.94 2.95 2.40
C GLN A 63 -7.97 3.20 0.89
N LEU A 64 -6.80 3.09 0.25
CA LEU A 64 -6.66 3.29 -1.19
C LEU A 64 -7.34 2.16 -1.97
N ALA A 65 -7.24 0.92 -1.50
CA ALA A 65 -7.91 -0.25 -2.05
C ALA A 65 -8.16 -1.31 -0.98
N ASP A 66 -8.95 -2.34 -1.30
CA ASP A 66 -9.08 -3.53 -0.46
C ASP A 66 -8.38 -4.72 -1.11
N TYR A 67 -7.11 -4.92 -0.78
CA TYR A 67 -6.32 -6.08 -1.21
C TYR A 67 -6.13 -7.10 -0.09
N ALA A 68 -6.90 -7.03 1.00
CA ALA A 68 -6.77 -8.00 2.09
C ALA A 68 -6.96 -9.45 1.59
N GLY A 69 -7.89 -9.66 0.65
CA GLY A 69 -8.11 -10.96 0.00
C GLY A 69 -6.96 -11.44 -0.90
N HIS A 70 -6.02 -10.55 -1.26
CA HIS A 70 -4.87 -10.85 -2.11
C HIS A 70 -3.52 -10.82 -1.40
N ALA A 71 -3.51 -10.78 -0.06
CA ALA A 71 -2.29 -10.71 0.73
C ALA A 71 -1.29 -11.84 0.40
N ARG A 72 -1.79 -13.04 0.09
CA ARG A 72 -0.94 -14.18 -0.28
C ARG A 72 -0.26 -14.00 -1.64
N GLN A 73 -0.93 -13.42 -2.63
CA GLN A 73 -0.30 -13.13 -3.92
C GLN A 73 0.80 -12.07 -3.77
N VAL A 74 0.56 -11.01 -2.99
CA VAL A 74 1.58 -10.01 -2.67
C VAL A 74 2.78 -10.65 -1.96
N ALA A 75 2.51 -11.51 -0.98
CA ALA A 75 3.55 -12.25 -0.28
C ALA A 75 4.38 -13.14 -1.22
N HIS A 76 3.73 -13.78 -2.19
CA HIS A 76 4.40 -14.59 -3.19
C HIS A 76 5.37 -13.77 -4.05
N TRP A 77 4.99 -12.55 -4.46
CA TRP A 77 5.89 -11.65 -5.21
C TRP A 77 7.16 -11.33 -4.41
N LEU A 78 7.01 -10.95 -3.14
CA LEU A 78 8.12 -10.65 -2.25
C LEU A 78 8.99 -11.89 -1.98
N ALA A 79 8.39 -13.08 -1.90
CA ALA A 79 9.13 -14.33 -1.74
C ALA A 79 9.96 -14.70 -2.99
N MET A 80 9.45 -14.40 -4.19
CA MET A 80 10.17 -14.59 -5.46
C MET A 80 11.30 -13.57 -5.68
N ARG A 81 11.24 -12.41 -5.02
CA ARG A 81 12.22 -11.32 -5.09
C ARG A 81 12.77 -10.98 -3.71
N PRO A 82 13.65 -11.83 -3.15
CA PRO A 82 14.23 -11.61 -1.83
C PRO A 82 15.08 -10.33 -1.77
N ASP A 83 15.56 -9.83 -2.91
CA ASP A 83 16.24 -8.55 -3.05
C ASP A 83 15.30 -7.36 -2.73
N TRP A 84 14.05 -7.40 -3.19
CA TRP A 84 13.04 -6.40 -2.81
C TRP A 84 12.81 -6.42 -1.31
N LEU A 85 12.59 -7.61 -0.75
CA LEU A 85 12.36 -7.77 0.68
C LEU A 85 13.56 -7.26 1.51
N ALA A 86 14.79 -7.55 1.07
CA ALA A 86 16.00 -7.06 1.72
C ALA A 86 16.11 -5.53 1.70
N ALA A 87 15.84 -4.89 0.55
CA ALA A 87 15.78 -3.44 0.46
C ALA A 87 14.73 -2.84 1.40
N HIS A 88 13.56 -3.48 1.50
CA HIS A 88 12.48 -3.01 2.37
C HIS A 88 12.86 -3.10 3.86
N TYR A 89 13.57 -4.15 4.27
CA TYR A 89 14.13 -4.27 5.62
C TYR A 89 15.21 -3.21 5.91
N ALA A 90 15.91 -2.73 4.89
CA ALA A 90 16.83 -1.60 5.00
C ALA A 90 16.11 -0.24 5.08
N GLY A 91 14.78 -0.21 4.96
CA GLY A 91 14.00 1.03 4.89
C GLY A 91 14.14 1.73 3.55
N GLU A 92 14.50 1.00 2.50
CA GLU A 92 14.75 1.52 1.16
C GLU A 92 13.68 1.04 0.19
N TRP A 93 13.21 1.97 -0.64
CA TRP A 93 12.35 1.65 -1.78
C TRP A 93 13.21 1.26 -2.97
N ASP A 94 13.14 -0.01 -3.35
CA ASP A 94 13.75 -0.49 -4.59
C ASP A 94 13.02 0.09 -5.82
N GLU A 95 13.78 0.67 -6.75
CA GLU A 95 13.21 1.32 -7.95
C GLU A 95 12.48 0.31 -8.85
N SER A 96 13.00 -0.91 -8.96
CA SER A 96 12.37 -1.97 -9.77
C SER A 96 11.08 -2.46 -9.13
N PHE A 97 10.98 -2.44 -7.80
CA PHE A 97 9.75 -2.74 -7.08
C PHE A 97 8.68 -1.65 -7.29
N LEU A 98 9.05 -0.37 -7.17
CA LEU A 98 8.11 0.72 -7.45
C LEU A 98 7.63 0.69 -8.91
N ALA A 99 8.53 0.42 -9.86
CA ALA A 99 8.19 0.24 -11.26
C ALA A 99 7.23 -0.94 -11.47
N PHE A 100 7.46 -2.06 -10.78
CA PHE A 100 6.56 -3.22 -10.77
C PHE A 100 5.18 -2.83 -10.25
N LEU A 101 5.06 -2.22 -9.06
CA LEU A 101 3.78 -1.80 -8.49
C LEU A 101 3.00 -0.88 -9.44
N ALA A 102 3.70 0.08 -10.08
CA ALA A 102 3.11 1.00 -11.04
C ALA A 102 2.65 0.29 -12.33
N ALA A 103 3.48 -0.58 -12.90
CA ALA A 103 3.14 -1.33 -14.12
C ALA A 103 1.93 -2.24 -13.93
N HIS A 104 1.75 -2.73 -12.70
CA HIS A 104 0.68 -3.62 -12.28
C HIS A 104 -0.49 -2.89 -11.60
N GLN A 105 -0.53 -1.55 -11.62
CA GLN A 105 -1.61 -0.73 -11.04
C GLN A 105 -1.98 -1.11 -9.60
N VAL A 106 -1.00 -1.52 -8.80
CA VAL A 106 -1.21 -1.84 -7.39
C VAL A 106 -1.38 -0.52 -6.64
N GLU A 107 -2.60 -0.24 -6.15
CA GLU A 107 -3.00 1.02 -5.51
C GLU A 107 -2.32 1.29 -4.14
N VAL A 108 -1.16 0.69 -3.87
CA VAL A 108 -0.22 1.10 -2.80
C VAL A 108 0.43 2.45 -3.16
N VAL A 109 0.51 2.74 -4.46
CA VAL A 109 0.83 4.06 -5.01
C VAL A 109 -0.49 4.74 -5.42
N PRO A 110 -0.70 6.03 -5.10
CA PRO A 110 -1.95 6.68 -5.42
C PRO A 110 -2.18 6.80 -6.94
N THR A 111 -3.40 6.48 -7.34
CA THR A 111 -3.94 6.67 -8.70
C THR A 111 -4.81 7.93 -8.78
N ARG A 112 -5.28 8.30 -9.98
CA ARG A 112 -6.27 9.39 -10.12
C ARG A 112 -7.57 9.04 -9.38
N GLU A 113 -7.96 7.78 -9.43
CA GLU A 113 -9.14 7.23 -8.76
C GLU A 113 -8.98 7.28 -7.24
N SER A 114 -7.76 7.03 -6.73
CA SER A 114 -7.42 7.19 -5.32
C SER A 114 -7.69 8.61 -4.83
N ILE A 115 -7.33 9.63 -5.62
CA ILE A 115 -7.58 11.05 -5.28
C ILE A 115 -9.08 11.32 -5.16
N VAL A 116 -9.87 10.90 -6.16
CA VAL A 116 -11.33 11.08 -6.16
C VAL A 116 -11.95 10.43 -4.93
N ARG A 117 -11.50 9.21 -4.58
CA ARG A 117 -11.95 8.51 -3.37
C ARG A 117 -11.58 9.24 -2.09
N LEU A 118 -10.33 9.69 -1.96
CA LEU A 118 -9.87 10.44 -0.79
C LEU A 118 -10.73 11.68 -0.57
N ARG A 119 -11.03 12.46 -1.63
CA ARG A 119 -11.90 13.64 -1.50
C ARG A 119 -13.34 13.28 -1.17
N ALA A 120 -13.87 12.20 -1.76
CA ALA A 120 -15.27 11.84 -1.58
C ALA A 120 -15.58 11.24 -0.19
N LEU A 121 -14.62 10.52 0.40
CA LEU A 121 -14.89 9.71 1.60
C LEU A 121 -14.15 10.19 2.86
N SER A 122 -13.08 10.99 2.74
CA SER A 122 -12.38 11.48 3.94
C SER A 122 -13.31 12.37 4.76
N THR A 123 -13.29 12.21 6.08
CA THR A 123 -14.10 13.02 6.99
C THR A 123 -13.26 13.60 8.10
N CYS A 124 -13.70 14.76 8.60
CA CYS A 124 -13.07 15.46 9.70
C CYS A 124 -14.14 16.22 10.49
N THR A 125 -14.00 16.30 11.80
CA THR A 125 -14.92 17.09 12.65
C THR A 125 -14.61 18.58 12.68
N CYS A 126 -13.68 19.08 11.86
CA CYS A 126 -13.46 20.51 11.72
C CYS A 126 -14.52 21.19 10.83
N GLU A 127 -14.64 22.50 10.93
CA GLU A 127 -15.61 23.31 10.16
C GLU A 127 -15.16 23.61 8.71
N GLU A 128 -14.05 23.02 8.26
CA GLU A 128 -13.52 23.23 6.90
C GLU A 128 -14.41 22.55 5.85
N THR A 129 -14.62 23.24 4.72
CA THR A 129 -15.48 22.76 3.63
C THR A 129 -14.74 21.90 2.62
N ASP A 130 -13.42 22.09 2.49
CA ASP A 130 -12.59 21.22 1.67
C ASP A 130 -12.40 19.86 2.36
N PRO A 131 -12.76 18.72 1.72
CA PRO A 131 -12.53 17.40 2.30
C PRO A 131 -11.04 17.10 2.57
N LEU A 132 -10.12 17.79 1.87
CA LEU A 132 -8.68 17.74 2.13
C LEU A 132 -8.24 18.85 3.08
N CYS A 133 -8.97 19.00 4.19
CA CYS A 133 -8.61 19.94 5.24
C CYS A 133 -7.20 19.64 5.83
N PRO A 134 -6.57 20.58 6.55
CA PRO A 134 -5.25 20.38 7.14
C PRO A 134 -5.11 19.14 8.04
N HIS A 135 -6.18 18.70 8.71
CA HIS A 135 -6.16 17.56 9.62
C HIS A 135 -6.17 16.23 8.87
N VAL A 136 -6.98 16.11 7.81
CA VAL A 136 -6.99 14.98 6.88
C VAL A 136 -5.62 14.83 6.22
N LEU A 137 -5.08 15.93 5.70
CA LEU A 137 -3.75 15.94 5.10
C LEU A 137 -2.64 15.62 6.10
N ALA A 138 -2.77 16.01 7.38
CA ALA A 138 -1.78 15.68 8.39
C ALA A 138 -1.72 14.17 8.67
N LEU A 139 -2.88 13.50 8.78
CA LEU A 139 -2.94 12.04 8.87
C LEU A 139 -2.36 11.38 7.62
N LEU A 140 -2.73 11.87 6.43
CA LEU A 140 -2.21 11.33 5.17
C LEU A 140 -0.69 11.46 5.07
N LEU A 141 -0.12 12.62 5.40
CA LEU A 141 1.33 12.83 5.42
C LEU A 141 2.04 11.90 6.40
N GLN A 142 1.44 11.61 7.57
CA GLN A 142 2.02 10.68 8.51
C GLN A 142 2.06 9.25 7.95
N LEU A 143 1.00 8.81 7.27
CA LEU A 143 0.96 7.52 6.58
C LEU A 143 2.01 7.44 5.47
N ILE A 144 2.15 8.51 4.68
CA ILE A 144 3.16 8.60 3.60
C ILE A 144 4.58 8.53 4.17
N TRP A 145 4.89 9.28 5.23
CA TRP A 145 6.22 9.28 5.84
C TRP A 145 6.56 7.96 6.52
N GLU A 146 5.57 7.29 7.10
CA GLU A 146 5.75 5.96 7.64
C GLU A 146 6.05 4.93 6.55
N ALA A 147 5.30 4.97 5.45
CA ALA A 147 5.56 4.13 4.27
C ALA A 147 6.91 4.45 3.61
N GLU A 148 7.33 5.71 3.60
CA GLU A 148 8.66 6.11 3.15
C GLU A 148 9.76 5.46 4.00
N ALA A 149 9.63 5.51 5.33
CA ALA A 149 10.62 4.96 6.25
C ALA A 149 10.56 3.42 6.35
N ARG A 150 9.39 2.83 6.13
CA ARG A 150 9.11 1.40 6.23
C ARG A 150 8.26 0.99 5.03
N PRO A 151 8.88 0.62 3.90
CA PRO A 151 8.18 0.34 2.65
C PRO A 151 7.00 -0.62 2.77
N LEU A 152 7.13 -1.68 3.58
CA LEU A 152 6.04 -2.65 3.80
C LEU A 152 4.83 -2.06 4.53
N ALA A 153 4.99 -0.97 5.30
CA ALA A 153 3.87 -0.29 5.94
C ALA A 153 2.92 0.36 4.92
N ALA A 154 3.39 0.63 3.69
CA ALA A 154 2.54 1.13 2.61
C ALA A 154 1.38 0.18 2.27
N PHE A 155 1.56 -1.13 2.49
CA PHE A 155 0.52 -2.13 2.24
C PHE A 155 -0.68 -2.01 3.19
N GLN A 156 -0.53 -1.33 4.32
CA GLN A 156 -1.66 -1.02 5.20
C GLN A 156 -2.69 -0.13 4.49
N LEU A 157 -2.24 0.75 3.58
CA LEU A 157 -3.10 1.61 2.78
C LEU A 157 -4.01 0.84 1.82
N VAL A 158 -3.68 -0.42 1.53
CA VAL A 158 -4.52 -1.34 0.74
C VAL A 158 -5.07 -2.49 1.58
N GLY A 159 -5.05 -2.31 2.89
CA GLY A 159 -5.69 -3.21 3.84
C GLY A 159 -4.89 -4.47 4.20
N ILE A 160 -3.61 -4.55 3.87
CA ILE A 160 -2.73 -5.67 4.22
C ILE A 160 -1.85 -5.26 5.41
N GLU A 161 -1.98 -5.96 6.53
CA GLU A 161 -1.16 -5.71 7.72
C GLU A 161 0.28 -6.21 7.52
N GLU A 162 1.26 -5.40 7.91
CA GLU A 162 2.69 -5.66 7.70
C GLU A 162 3.13 -7.00 8.33
N ALA A 163 2.77 -7.25 9.59
CA ALA A 163 3.12 -8.49 10.28
C ALA A 163 2.51 -9.72 9.58
N HIS A 164 1.24 -9.62 9.17
CA HIS A 164 0.56 -10.69 8.45
C HIS A 164 1.20 -10.95 7.07
N LEU A 165 1.59 -9.90 6.37
CA LEU A 165 2.28 -9.99 5.09
C LEU A 165 3.62 -10.73 5.26
N LEU A 166 4.41 -10.38 6.28
CA LEU A 166 5.69 -11.02 6.56
C LEU A 166 5.54 -12.51 6.90
N ASP A 167 4.52 -12.88 7.69
CA ASP A 167 4.20 -14.28 7.99
C ASP A 167 3.88 -15.07 6.69
N LEU A 168 3.13 -14.45 5.78
CA LEU A 168 2.83 -15.06 4.48
C LEU A 168 4.08 -15.16 3.59
N VAL A 169 4.94 -14.14 3.56
CA VAL A 169 6.20 -14.16 2.79
C VAL A 169 7.10 -15.30 3.25
N GLN A 170 7.17 -15.54 4.56
CA GLN A 170 7.91 -16.67 5.12
C GLN A 170 7.32 -18.01 4.67
N GLN A 171 6.00 -18.15 4.67
CA GLN A 171 5.31 -19.37 4.20
C GLN A 171 5.57 -19.62 2.70
N GLU A 172 5.45 -18.58 1.88
CA GLU A 172 5.70 -18.65 0.43
C GLU A 172 7.17 -18.99 0.13
N THR A 173 8.12 -18.34 0.81
CA THR A 173 9.56 -18.66 0.70
C THR A 173 9.83 -20.12 1.05
N ALA A 174 9.24 -20.64 2.14
CA ALA A 174 9.38 -22.05 2.52
C ALA A 174 8.72 -23.01 1.51
N SER A 175 7.63 -22.60 0.87
CA SER A 175 6.98 -23.35 -0.21
C SER A 175 7.90 -23.46 -1.43
N LEU A 176 8.43 -22.33 -1.89
CA LEU A 176 9.36 -22.24 -3.02
C LEU A 176 10.62 -23.09 -2.77
N ALA A 177 11.21 -23.02 -1.57
CA ALA A 177 12.37 -23.83 -1.20
C ALA A 177 12.09 -25.34 -1.14
N ARG A 178 10.85 -25.76 -0.86
CA ARG A 178 10.44 -27.18 -0.92
C ARG A 178 10.23 -27.63 -2.36
N ALA A 179 9.55 -26.83 -3.18
CA ALA A 179 9.36 -27.12 -4.61
C ALA A 179 10.71 -27.26 -5.34
N ALA A 180 11.65 -26.35 -5.04
CA ALA A 180 13.00 -26.43 -5.57
C ALA A 180 13.69 -27.75 -5.17
N ARG A 181 13.57 -28.22 -3.92
CA ARG A 181 14.17 -29.48 -3.49
C ARG A 181 13.54 -30.72 -4.12
N GLY A 182 12.21 -30.78 -4.20
CA GLY A 182 11.50 -31.92 -4.82
C GLY A 182 11.87 -32.11 -6.30
N SER A 183 12.09 -31.01 -7.03
CA SER A 183 12.55 -31.06 -8.42
C SER A 183 13.95 -31.68 -8.59
N TRP A 184 14.79 -31.70 -7.54
CA TRP A 184 16.14 -32.27 -7.61
C TRP A 184 16.13 -33.77 -7.27
N GLU A 185 15.19 -34.21 -6.44
CA GLU A 185 15.05 -35.62 -6.04
C GLU A 185 14.38 -36.47 -7.14
N ASP A 186 13.41 -35.91 -7.86
CA ASP A 186 12.76 -36.58 -9.01
C ASP A 186 13.61 -36.56 -10.30
N GLY A 187 14.66 -35.73 -10.32
CA GLY A 187 15.57 -35.55 -11.45
C GLY A 187 16.92 -36.27 -11.31
N ALA A 188 17.10 -37.14 -10.32
CA ALA A 188 18.33 -37.91 -10.15
C ALA A 188 18.65 -38.71 -11.43
N PRO A 189 19.70 -38.37 -12.19
CA PRO A 189 20.08 -39.12 -13.37
C PRO A 189 20.59 -40.47 -12.92
N SER A 190 20.06 -41.57 -13.46
CA SER A 190 20.81 -42.82 -13.48
C SER A 190 22.15 -42.51 -14.13
N SER A 191 23.23 -42.64 -13.37
CA SER A 191 24.62 -42.39 -13.76
C SER A 191 24.92 -42.73 -15.23
N GLY A 192 25.07 -41.69 -16.08
CA GLY A 192 25.51 -41.90 -17.46
C GLY A 192 25.26 -40.71 -18.39
N GLY A 193 26.05 -39.64 -18.28
CA GLY A 193 26.06 -38.59 -19.30
C GLY A 193 26.51 -37.25 -18.77
N ALA A 194 27.80 -36.98 -18.87
CA ALA A 194 28.35 -35.65 -18.62
C ALA A 194 27.90 -34.68 -19.74
N ARG A 195 27.62 -33.44 -19.32
CA ARG A 195 27.43 -32.18 -20.10
C ARG A 195 25.97 -31.80 -20.40
N GLU A 196 25.44 -30.95 -19.53
CA GLU A 196 25.00 -29.58 -19.85
C GLU A 196 24.47 -28.95 -18.56
N ALA A 197 25.37 -28.31 -17.81
CA ALA A 197 25.01 -27.43 -16.70
C ALA A 197 25.04 -25.99 -17.23
N GLU A 198 24.15 -25.70 -18.18
CA GLU A 198 23.94 -24.36 -18.71
C GLU A 198 22.42 -24.13 -18.76
N HIS A 199 21.97 -23.09 -18.07
CA HIS A 199 20.59 -22.55 -18.05
C HIS A 199 19.52 -23.33 -17.26
N VAL A 200 19.58 -23.24 -15.93
CA VAL A 200 18.36 -23.07 -15.11
C VAL A 200 18.47 -21.74 -14.36
N ALA A 201 18.68 -20.66 -15.11
CA ALA A 201 18.15 -19.38 -14.65
C ALA A 201 16.63 -19.57 -14.72
N LEU A 202 16.02 -19.87 -13.57
CA LEU A 202 14.57 -19.88 -13.41
C LEU A 202 14.03 -18.66 -14.16
N ASP A 203 13.11 -18.88 -15.09
CA ASP A 203 12.44 -17.85 -15.88
C ASP A 203 11.47 -17.08 -14.96
N VAL A 204 12.04 -16.43 -13.93
CA VAL A 204 11.33 -15.70 -12.88
C VAL A 204 10.59 -14.53 -13.50
N GLU A 205 11.15 -13.90 -14.54
CA GLU A 205 10.49 -12.86 -15.32
C GLU A 205 9.30 -13.41 -16.11
N GLY A 206 9.42 -14.58 -16.74
CA GLY A 206 8.31 -15.26 -17.43
C GLY A 206 7.19 -15.70 -16.48
N GLN A 207 7.52 -16.17 -15.27
CA GLN A 207 6.54 -16.51 -14.22
C GLN A 207 5.91 -15.26 -13.58
N MET A 208 6.62 -14.13 -13.50
CA MET A 208 6.06 -12.83 -13.07
C MET A 208 5.16 -12.17 -14.14
N GLY A 209 5.28 -12.56 -15.42
CA GLY A 209 4.42 -12.05 -16.51
C GLY A 209 2.98 -12.56 -16.52
N ALA A 210 2.67 -13.62 -15.76
CA ALA A 210 1.31 -14.17 -15.65
C ALA A 210 0.42 -13.44 -14.62
N TRP A 211 0.96 -12.45 -13.90
CA TRP A 211 0.26 -11.80 -12.79
C TRP A 211 -0.54 -10.61 -13.28
N ARG A 212 -1.87 -10.73 -13.14
CA ARG A 212 -2.83 -9.72 -13.60
C ARG A 212 -3.61 -9.14 -12.43
N PRO A 213 -3.05 -8.17 -11.70
CA PRO A 213 -3.79 -7.39 -10.71
C PRO A 213 -5.04 -6.69 -11.30
N GLU A 214 -5.10 -6.50 -12.63
CA GLU A 214 -6.34 -6.09 -13.31
C GLU A 214 -7.45 -7.15 -13.19
N GLU A 215 -7.13 -8.40 -12.91
CA GLU A 215 -8.12 -9.45 -12.61
C GLU A 215 -8.59 -9.39 -11.17
N TRP A 216 -7.76 -8.90 -10.24
CA TRP A 216 -8.21 -8.64 -8.87
C TRP A 216 -9.32 -7.60 -8.88
N SER A 217 -9.21 -6.58 -9.74
CA SER A 217 -10.26 -5.59 -9.94
C SER A 217 -11.63 -6.15 -10.37
N LYS A 218 -11.67 -7.40 -10.83
CA LYS A 218 -12.88 -8.12 -11.29
C LYS A 218 -13.43 -9.09 -10.24
N ASP A 219 -12.62 -9.52 -9.28
CA ASP A 219 -13.06 -10.34 -8.16
C ASP A 219 -13.98 -9.49 -7.27
N GLY A 220 -15.27 -9.83 -7.17
CA GLY A 220 -16.27 -8.99 -6.48
C GLY A 220 -15.98 -8.67 -4.99
N GLY A 221 -14.96 -9.31 -4.40
CA GLY A 221 -14.42 -9.01 -3.08
C GLY A 221 -13.37 -7.88 -3.05
N VAL A 222 -12.59 -7.72 -4.13
CA VAL A 222 -11.81 -6.49 -4.35
C VAL A 222 -12.71 -5.56 -5.10
N ARG A 223 -13.20 -4.55 -4.40
CA ARG A 223 -13.82 -3.44 -5.10
C ARG A 223 -12.74 -2.40 -5.34
N PRO A 224 -12.13 -2.31 -6.54
CA PRO A 224 -11.85 -0.98 -7.02
C PRO A 224 -13.23 -0.35 -7.19
N LEU A 225 -13.70 0.39 -6.19
CA LEU A 225 -14.97 1.11 -6.22
C LEU A 225 -14.91 2.27 -7.26
N GLY A 226 -14.36 2.03 -8.45
CA GLY A 226 -14.38 2.90 -9.63
C GLY A 226 -15.75 2.96 -10.30
N ARG A 227 -16.77 2.28 -9.76
CA ARG A 227 -18.17 2.64 -10.01
C ARG A 227 -18.82 3.01 -8.70
N ILE A 228 -18.54 4.23 -8.25
CA ILE A 228 -19.37 4.93 -7.28
C ILE A 228 -20.79 4.94 -7.85
N ARG A 229 -21.65 4.02 -7.41
CA ARG A 229 -23.09 4.28 -7.45
C ARG A 229 -23.32 5.30 -6.34
N PRO A 230 -23.97 6.45 -6.62
CA PRO A 230 -24.34 7.39 -5.59
C PRO A 230 -25.11 6.62 -4.51
N VAL A 231 -24.59 6.62 -3.29
CA VAL A 231 -25.40 6.25 -2.13
C VAL A 231 -26.38 7.41 -1.98
N MET A 232 -27.55 7.27 -2.58
CA MET A 232 -28.69 8.11 -2.26
C MET A 232 -29.00 7.84 -0.78
N HIS A 233 -28.55 8.73 0.11
CA HIS A 233 -29.05 8.78 1.47
C HIS A 233 -30.55 9.03 1.39
N THR A 234 -31.33 7.95 1.43
CA THR A 234 -32.75 8.01 1.65
C THR A 234 -32.95 8.07 3.16
N GLU A 235 -33.54 9.19 3.58
CA GLU A 235 -34.20 9.41 4.86
C GLU A 235 -33.31 9.66 6.09
N ILE A 236 -32.94 10.94 6.24
CA ILE A 236 -32.98 11.57 7.57
C ILE A 236 -34.47 11.61 7.96
N ARG A 237 -34.86 10.86 8.99
CA ARG A 237 -36.13 11.10 9.68
C ARG A 237 -35.92 12.08 10.84
N PRO A 238 -36.90 12.96 11.08
CA PRO A 238 -36.83 14.04 12.07
C PRO A 238 -36.77 13.54 13.51
#